data_AF-A0A377TLC7-F1
#
_entry.id   AF-A0A377TLC7-F1
#
_cell.length_a   1.000
_cell.length_b   1.000
_cell.length_c   1.000
_cell.angle_alpha   90.00
_cell.angle_beta   90.00
_cell.angle_gamma   90.00
#
_symmetry.space_group_name_H-M   'P 1'
#
loop_
_entity.id
_entity.type
_entity.pdbx_description
1 polymer ?
#
loop_
_entity_poly.entity_id
_entity_poly.type
_entity_poly.pdbx_seq_one_letter_code
_entity_poly.pdbx_strand_id
1 'polypeptide(L)'
;MRNQDLILAASKCQVVTRFRNTIGLPGHLSVRLQPNHPTDDLKGIAASMLDGLLYGAGDAVIGINPASDSLPVLAQLNVMLDDIIQRFAIPTQSCILTHVTNTLQLIERGAPVDLVFQSVAGTEAANSGFGINLAMLQEAREAALSLRRGTLGNNVMYFETGQGSCLSANAHHGVDQQTCEARAYAVARHFEPLLVNTVVGFIGPEYLYDGKQIIRAGLEDHFCGKLMGLPIGCDVCYTNHAEADQDDMDTLLTLLCAAGLTFLIGVPGADDIMLNYQSTSFHDALYARRLLGLKHAPEFADWLAKMQIIDPHGALRLTDARHPLLSVLPQGASV
;
A
#
# COMPACT_ATOMS: atom_id res chain seq x y z
N MET A 1 -20.68 12.06 -12.30
CA MET A 1 -20.50 10.74 -12.95
C MET A 1 -21.17 9.68 -12.09
N ARG A 2 -21.95 8.75 -12.67
CA ARG A 2 -22.48 7.57 -11.94
C ARG A 2 -21.34 6.57 -11.68
N ASN A 3 -21.56 5.59 -10.79
CA ASN A 3 -20.54 4.58 -10.46
C ASN A 3 -20.01 3.85 -11.71
N GLN A 4 -20.91 3.41 -12.61
CA GLN A 4 -20.49 2.78 -13.87
C GLN A 4 -19.63 3.70 -14.76
N ASP A 5 -19.86 5.02 -14.70
CA ASP A 5 -19.10 5.99 -15.50
C ASP A 5 -17.70 6.14 -14.90
N LEU A 6 -17.58 6.19 -13.56
CA LEU A 6 -16.31 6.23 -12.84
C LEU A 6 -15.48 4.97 -13.14
N ILE A 7 -16.10 3.79 -13.05
CA ILE A 7 -15.48 2.49 -13.33
C ILE A 7 -14.99 2.42 -14.78
N LEU A 8 -15.88 2.70 -15.74
CA LEU A 8 -15.55 2.59 -17.16
C LEU A 8 -14.48 3.60 -17.57
N ALA A 9 -14.53 4.83 -17.06
CA ALA A 9 -13.54 5.84 -17.38
C ALA A 9 -12.16 5.48 -16.77
N ALA A 10 -12.12 5.08 -15.50
CA ALA A 10 -10.89 4.68 -14.82
C ALA A 10 -10.22 3.47 -15.49
N SER A 11 -11.00 2.49 -15.95
CA SER A 11 -10.49 1.28 -16.62
C SER A 11 -9.70 1.55 -17.90
N LYS A 12 -9.86 2.73 -18.49
CA LYS A 12 -9.15 3.17 -19.71
C LYS A 12 -7.84 3.89 -19.39
N CYS A 13 -7.64 4.32 -18.15
CA CYS A 13 -6.45 5.04 -17.71
C CYS A 13 -5.38 4.04 -17.27
N GLN A 14 -4.28 3.97 -18.03
CA GLN A 14 -3.15 3.10 -17.74
C GLN A 14 -1.99 3.93 -17.23
N VAL A 15 -1.57 3.65 -16.00
CA VAL A 15 -0.44 4.32 -15.34
C VAL A 15 0.50 3.23 -14.86
N VAL A 16 1.72 3.23 -15.39
CA VAL A 16 2.74 2.23 -15.09
C VAL A 16 3.92 2.89 -14.41
N THR A 17 4.33 2.36 -13.26
CA THR A 17 5.47 2.84 -12.47
C THR A 17 6.45 1.71 -12.20
N ARG A 18 7.73 2.05 -11.94
CA ARG A 18 8.80 1.06 -11.77
C ARG A 18 9.77 1.45 -10.67
N PHE A 19 10.10 0.46 -9.83
CA PHE A 19 11.24 0.51 -8.91
C PHE A 19 12.01 -0.81 -8.95
N ARG A 20 11.52 -1.86 -8.29
CA ARG A 20 12.02 -3.25 -8.43
C ARG A 20 11.01 -4.18 -9.12
N ASN A 21 9.74 -3.77 -9.14
CA ASN A 21 8.67 -4.37 -9.95
C ASN A 21 8.10 -3.35 -10.93
N THR A 22 7.46 -3.84 -11.99
CA THR A 22 6.60 -3.04 -12.87
C THR A 22 5.15 -3.11 -12.39
N ILE A 23 4.61 -1.99 -11.91
CA ILE A 23 3.29 -1.89 -11.27
C ILE A 23 2.31 -1.14 -12.18
N GLY A 24 1.04 -1.55 -12.20
CA GLY A 24 -0.05 -0.88 -12.93
C GLY A 24 -0.27 -1.33 -14.37
N LEU A 25 0.32 -2.47 -14.77
CA LEU A 25 0.07 -3.08 -16.08
C LEU A 25 -1.40 -3.53 -16.22
N PRO A 26 -2.00 -3.42 -17.42
CA PRO A 26 -3.33 -3.98 -17.68
C PRO A 26 -3.40 -5.48 -17.37
N GLY A 27 -4.48 -5.93 -16.73
CA GLY A 27 -4.65 -7.34 -16.34
C GLY A 27 -3.77 -7.77 -15.16
N HIS A 28 -3.24 -6.82 -14.38
CA HIS A 28 -2.42 -7.08 -13.20
C HIS A 28 -3.03 -6.37 -11.99
N LEU A 29 -2.84 -6.96 -10.82
CA LEU A 29 -3.23 -6.41 -9.52
C LEU A 29 -2.13 -6.72 -8.52
N SER A 30 -1.50 -5.67 -8.00
CA SER A 30 -0.47 -5.80 -6.98
C SER A 30 -1.04 -5.65 -5.56
N VAL A 31 -0.27 -6.09 -4.57
CA VAL A 31 -0.68 -6.09 -3.16
C VAL A 31 0.42 -5.49 -2.30
N ARG A 32 0.07 -4.50 -1.49
CA ARG A 32 0.88 -4.08 -0.34
C ARG A 32 0.72 -5.15 0.74
N LEU A 33 1.80 -5.81 1.11
CA LEU A 33 1.82 -6.67 2.31
C LEU A 33 2.03 -5.76 3.52
N GLN A 34 1.08 -5.75 4.45
CA GLN A 34 1.12 -4.92 5.66
C GLN A 34 1.28 -5.78 6.92
N PRO A 35 2.52 -6.10 7.33
CA PRO A 35 2.77 -6.95 8.48
C PRO A 35 2.93 -6.12 9.76
N ASN A 36 1.92 -5.32 10.10
CA ASN A 36 1.96 -4.48 11.30
C ASN A 36 1.97 -5.35 12.57
N HIS A 37 2.63 -4.86 13.62
CA HIS A 37 2.64 -5.51 14.93
C HIS A 37 2.44 -4.46 16.03
N PRO A 38 1.58 -4.69 17.05
CA PRO A 38 1.26 -3.69 18.09
C PRO A 38 2.43 -3.14 18.91
N THR A 39 3.59 -3.79 18.82
CA THR A 39 4.82 -3.45 19.57
C THR A 39 6.06 -3.46 18.68
N ASP A 40 5.90 -3.46 17.36
CA ASP A 40 6.99 -3.59 16.40
C ASP A 40 7.91 -4.80 16.65
N ASP A 41 7.37 -5.94 17.10
CA ASP A 41 8.16 -7.14 17.34
C ASP A 41 8.66 -7.72 16.02
N LEU A 42 9.98 -7.78 15.85
CA LEU A 42 10.60 -8.21 14.60
C LEU A 42 10.20 -9.64 14.20
N LYS A 43 9.95 -10.54 15.15
CA LYS A 43 9.58 -11.92 14.84
C LYS A 43 8.11 -12.00 14.40
N GLY A 44 7.22 -11.29 15.08
CA GLY A 44 5.82 -11.19 14.69
C GLY A 44 5.65 -10.59 13.29
N ILE A 45 6.40 -9.52 13.01
CA ILE A 45 6.45 -8.90 11.68
C ILE A 45 6.98 -9.88 10.63
N ALA A 46 8.09 -10.56 10.90
CA ALA A 46 8.67 -11.52 9.95
C ALA A 46 7.72 -12.71 9.69
N ALA A 47 6.99 -13.18 10.70
CA ALA A 47 5.99 -14.24 10.55
C ALA A 47 4.81 -13.79 9.68
N SER A 48 4.29 -12.58 9.91
CA SER A 48 3.22 -11.99 9.11
C SER A 48 3.65 -11.70 7.66
N MET A 49 4.87 -11.20 7.47
CA MET A 49 5.49 -11.05 6.15
C MET A 49 5.60 -12.39 5.42
N LEU A 50 6.02 -13.45 6.11
CA LEU A 50 6.12 -14.77 5.53
C LEU A 50 4.76 -15.33 5.11
N ASP A 51 3.74 -15.17 5.95
CA ASP A 51 2.37 -15.57 5.64
C ASP A 51 1.88 -14.89 4.35
N GLY A 52 1.99 -13.56 4.27
CA GLY A 52 1.60 -12.83 3.07
C GLY A 52 2.37 -13.22 1.81
N LEU A 53 3.68 -13.46 1.90
CA LEU A 53 4.48 -13.93 0.77
C LEU A 53 4.02 -15.31 0.27
N LEU A 54 3.61 -16.21 1.17
CA LEU A 54 3.08 -17.53 0.81
C LEU A 54 1.71 -17.44 0.11
N TYR A 55 0.97 -16.35 0.30
CA TYR A 55 -0.23 -16.03 -0.47
C TYR A 55 0.04 -15.19 -1.73
N GLY A 56 1.30 -14.90 -2.06
CA GLY A 56 1.67 -14.08 -3.22
C GLY A 56 1.36 -12.59 -3.04
N ALA A 57 1.33 -12.10 -1.80
CA ALA A 57 1.26 -10.66 -1.51
C ALA A 57 2.66 -10.04 -1.40
N GLY A 58 2.74 -8.72 -1.61
CA GLY A 58 3.99 -7.96 -1.44
C GLY A 58 4.64 -7.51 -2.74
N ASP A 59 4.01 -7.71 -3.91
CA ASP A 59 4.54 -7.23 -5.18
C ASP A 59 4.39 -5.70 -5.36
N ALA A 60 3.47 -5.05 -4.63
CA ALA A 60 3.40 -3.59 -4.60
C ALA A 60 4.43 -2.97 -3.66
N VAL A 61 4.53 -3.48 -2.42
CA VAL A 61 5.47 -3.07 -1.37
C VAL A 61 5.27 -3.99 -0.16
N ILE A 62 6.32 -4.21 0.64
CA ILE A 62 6.19 -4.71 2.00
C ILE A 62 6.27 -3.51 2.94
N GLY A 63 5.11 -3.06 3.41
CA GLY A 63 4.92 -1.76 4.05
C GLY A 63 4.45 -1.86 5.50
N ILE A 64 5.29 -1.43 6.44
CA ILE A 64 4.98 -1.46 7.88
C ILE A 64 4.57 -0.07 8.35
N ASN A 65 3.39 0.05 8.93
CA ASN A 65 3.06 1.17 9.81
C ASN A 65 3.69 0.86 11.18
N PRO A 66 4.72 1.60 11.63
CA PRO A 66 5.36 1.30 12.91
C PRO A 66 4.50 1.79 14.08
N ALA A 67 4.45 1.04 15.17
CA ALA A 67 3.88 1.50 16.43
C ALA A 67 4.77 2.53 17.16
N SER A 68 6.08 2.54 16.84
CA SER A 68 7.09 3.44 17.41
C SER A 68 7.64 4.43 16.39
N ASP A 69 7.79 5.70 16.81
CA ASP A 69 8.56 6.72 16.06
C ASP A 69 10.06 6.76 16.43
N SER A 70 10.55 5.74 17.14
CA SER A 70 11.95 5.66 17.57
C SER A 70 12.89 5.33 16.41
N LEU A 71 13.78 6.25 16.03
CA LEU A 71 14.72 6.03 14.92
C LEU A 71 15.55 4.73 15.03
N PRO A 72 16.05 4.30 16.20
CA PRO A 72 16.66 2.97 16.34
C PRO A 72 15.73 1.81 15.94
N VAL A 73 14.46 1.85 16.33
CA VAL A 73 13.47 0.81 15.98
C VAL A 73 13.20 0.85 14.48
N LEU A 74 12.95 2.04 13.92
CA LEU A 74 12.73 2.22 12.49
C LEU A 74 13.92 1.76 11.63
N ALA A 75 15.16 1.99 12.11
CA ALA A 75 16.36 1.49 11.45
C ALA A 75 16.44 -0.04 11.48
N GLN A 76 16.12 -0.67 12.62
CA GLN A 76 16.08 -2.14 12.72
C GLN A 76 15.04 -2.74 11.78
N LEU A 77 13.86 -2.13 11.64
CA LEU A 77 12.83 -2.56 10.70
C LEU A 77 13.31 -2.48 9.24
N ASN A 78 13.94 -1.36 8.85
CA ASN A 78 14.51 -1.21 7.50
C ASN A 78 15.56 -2.28 7.20
N VAL A 79 16.51 -2.51 8.12
CA VAL A 79 17.57 -3.52 7.96
C VAL A 79 16.98 -4.92 7.88
N MET A 80 16.03 -5.26 8.76
CA MET A 80 15.39 -6.58 8.77
C MET A 80 14.65 -6.86 7.45
N LEU A 81 13.90 -5.88 6.92
CA LEU A 81 13.24 -6.03 5.62
C LEU A 81 14.24 -6.18 4.47
N ASP A 82 15.30 -5.35 4.43
CA ASP A 82 16.33 -5.46 3.39
C ASP A 82 17.02 -6.83 3.44
N ASP A 83 17.42 -7.29 4.62
CA ASP A 83 18.08 -8.59 4.81
C ASP A 83 17.22 -9.75 4.27
N ILE A 84 15.92 -9.76 4.57
CA ILE A 84 15.01 -10.81 4.08
C ILE A 84 14.84 -10.69 2.55
N ILE A 85 14.63 -9.48 2.03
CA ILE A 85 14.49 -9.24 0.59
C ILE A 85 15.73 -9.71 -0.17
N GLN A 86 16.93 -9.34 0.29
CA GLN A 86 18.20 -9.76 -0.33
C GLN A 86 18.41 -11.27 -0.20
N ARG A 87 18.19 -11.85 1.00
CA ARG A 87 18.43 -13.27 1.27
C ARG A 87 17.61 -14.20 0.35
N PHE A 88 16.37 -13.82 0.05
CA PHE A 88 15.49 -14.61 -0.84
C PHE A 88 15.40 -14.05 -2.25
N ALA A 89 16.21 -13.03 -2.58
CA ALA A 89 16.17 -12.32 -3.86
C ALA A 89 14.73 -11.97 -4.27
N ILE A 90 13.93 -11.48 -3.32
CA ILE A 90 12.52 -11.14 -3.55
C ILE A 90 12.48 -9.88 -4.42
N PRO A 91 11.89 -9.90 -5.62
CA PRO A 91 11.72 -8.70 -6.42
C PRO A 91 10.59 -7.88 -5.80
N THR A 92 10.94 -7.08 -4.78
CA THR A 92 10.02 -6.16 -4.11
C THR A 92 10.80 -5.06 -3.41
N GLN A 93 10.06 -4.07 -2.93
CA GLN A 93 10.55 -2.93 -2.17
C GLN A 93 9.95 -2.91 -0.78
N SER A 94 10.75 -2.47 0.20
CA SER A 94 10.29 -2.21 1.55
C SER A 94 9.84 -0.76 1.73
N CYS A 95 8.98 -0.52 2.72
CA CYS A 95 8.69 0.82 3.19
C CYS A 95 8.32 0.79 4.67
N ILE A 96 8.92 1.68 5.46
CA ILE A 96 8.46 1.96 6.82
C ILE A 96 7.68 3.26 6.76
N LEU A 97 6.38 3.19 7.04
CA LEU A 97 5.42 4.27 6.90
C LEU A 97 5.46 5.21 8.10
N THR A 98 6.63 5.78 8.34
CA THR A 98 6.85 6.83 9.35
C THR A 98 6.81 8.21 8.68
N HIS A 99 6.83 9.27 9.48
CA HIS A 99 6.93 10.64 8.99
C HIS A 99 8.21 10.84 8.14
N VAL A 100 8.12 11.58 7.04
CA VAL A 100 9.19 11.77 6.06
C VAL A 100 10.51 12.26 6.67
N THR A 101 10.46 13.05 7.75
CA THR A 101 11.65 13.54 8.45
C THR A 101 12.43 12.42 9.16
N ASN A 102 11.75 11.38 9.64
CA ASN A 102 12.42 10.20 10.18
C ASN A 102 13.12 9.43 9.07
N THR A 103 12.45 9.28 7.92
CA THR A 103 13.04 8.64 6.73
C THR A 103 14.29 9.36 6.25
N LEU A 104 14.28 10.70 6.18
CA LEU A 104 15.47 11.51 5.87
C LEU A 104 16.63 11.21 6.83
N GLN A 105 16.38 11.22 8.14
CA GLN A 105 17.40 10.90 9.14
C GLN A 105 17.91 9.46 9.04
N LEU A 106 17.06 8.50 8.65
CA LEU A 106 17.45 7.12 8.40
C LEU A 106 18.38 7.01 7.19
N ILE A 107 18.06 7.73 6.10
CA ILE A 107 18.90 7.81 4.90
C ILE A 107 20.27 8.41 5.24
N GLU A 108 20.30 9.52 5.99
CA GLU A 108 21.56 10.14 6.46
C GLU A 108 22.43 9.18 7.28
N ARG A 109 21.79 8.28 8.04
CA ARG A 109 22.46 7.24 8.84
C ARG A 109 22.81 5.98 8.04
N GLY A 110 22.52 5.95 6.74
CA GLY A 110 22.85 4.83 5.86
C GLY A 110 21.88 3.63 5.95
N ALA A 111 20.66 3.82 6.46
CA ALA A 111 19.65 2.78 6.48
C ALA A 111 19.21 2.39 5.05
N PRO A 112 18.87 1.12 4.78
CA PRO A 112 18.50 0.65 3.45
C PRO A 112 17.05 1.00 3.08
N VAL A 113 16.76 2.29 2.89
CA VAL A 113 15.42 2.78 2.52
C VAL A 113 15.16 2.56 1.03
N ASP A 114 14.12 1.79 0.69
CA ASP A 114 13.67 1.62 -0.70
C ASP A 114 12.68 2.73 -1.11
N LEU A 115 11.59 2.91 -0.36
CA LEU A 115 10.58 3.95 -0.62
C LEU A 115 10.44 4.95 0.53
N VAL A 116 10.11 6.18 0.19
CA VAL A 116 9.76 7.25 1.13
C VAL A 116 8.25 7.38 1.20
N PHE A 117 7.69 7.06 2.37
CA PHE A 117 6.28 7.28 2.66
C PHE A 117 6.01 8.69 3.17
N GLN A 118 4.84 9.23 2.84
CA GLN A 118 4.24 10.35 3.56
C GLN A 118 2.72 10.45 3.30
N SER A 119 1.93 10.70 4.34
CA SER A 119 0.54 11.13 4.18
C SER A 119 0.48 12.58 3.66
N VAL A 120 -0.34 12.84 2.65
CA VAL A 120 -0.50 14.18 2.02
C VAL A 120 -1.97 14.57 1.91
N ALA A 121 -2.23 15.87 1.91
CA ALA A 121 -3.58 16.45 1.82
C ALA A 121 -3.68 17.53 0.74
N GLY A 122 -4.90 17.94 0.41
CA GLY A 122 -5.20 18.86 -0.70
C GLY A 122 -4.93 20.34 -0.44
N THR A 123 -4.53 20.72 0.77
CA THR A 123 -4.37 22.12 1.20
C THR A 123 -3.06 22.30 1.94
N GLU A 124 -2.41 23.44 1.76
CA GLU A 124 -1.17 23.78 2.46
C GLU A 124 -1.34 23.75 3.99
N ALA A 125 -2.47 24.24 4.51
CA ALA A 125 -2.76 24.21 5.94
C ALA A 125 -2.83 22.78 6.50
N ALA A 126 -3.50 21.85 5.81
CA ALA A 126 -3.53 20.44 6.22
C ALA A 126 -2.15 19.78 6.14
N ASN A 127 -1.39 19.99 5.06
CA ASN A 127 -0.02 19.48 4.94
C ASN A 127 0.91 20.03 6.03
N SER A 128 0.78 21.31 6.36
CA SER A 128 1.51 21.92 7.47
C SER A 128 1.10 21.32 8.82
N GLY A 129 -0.18 20.97 8.98
CA GLY A 129 -0.70 20.22 10.13
C GLY A 129 -0.09 18.81 10.25
N PHE A 130 0.22 18.17 9.12
CA PHE A 130 1.00 16.93 9.08
C PHE A 130 2.51 17.13 9.29
N GLY A 131 2.98 18.37 9.43
CA GLY A 131 4.41 18.67 9.62
C GLY A 131 5.23 18.68 8.34
N ILE A 132 4.58 18.78 7.17
CA ILE A 132 5.25 18.70 5.86
C ILE A 132 4.99 19.92 4.98
N ASN A 133 5.88 20.13 4.00
CA ASN A 133 5.67 21.02 2.88
C ASN A 133 6.27 20.40 1.60
N LEU A 134 6.00 21.01 0.45
CA LEU A 134 6.45 20.47 -0.84
C LEU A 134 7.98 20.42 -0.98
N ALA A 135 8.70 21.37 -0.37
CA ALA A 135 10.17 21.39 -0.42
C ALA A 135 10.77 20.21 0.35
N MET A 136 10.20 19.86 1.50
CA MET A 136 10.60 18.68 2.28
C MET A 136 10.34 17.37 1.52
N LEU A 137 9.20 17.28 0.82
CA LEU A 137 8.90 16.12 -0.03
C LEU A 137 9.89 15.99 -1.20
N GLN A 138 10.30 17.13 -1.79
CA GLN A 138 11.31 17.17 -2.84
C GLN A 138 12.67 16.71 -2.32
N GLU A 139 13.10 17.21 -1.16
CA GLU A 139 14.34 16.80 -0.48
C GLU A 139 14.34 15.29 -0.22
N ALA A 140 13.24 14.75 0.31
CA ALA A 140 13.13 13.32 0.59
C ALA A 140 13.17 12.46 -0.68
N ARG A 141 12.55 12.92 -1.77
CA ARG A 141 12.65 12.27 -3.08
C ARG A 141 14.10 12.24 -3.57
N GLU A 142 14.80 13.37 -3.49
CA GLU A 142 16.21 13.47 -3.91
C GLU A 142 17.13 12.59 -3.05
N ALA A 143 16.91 12.55 -1.74
CA ALA A 143 17.63 11.69 -0.81
C ALA A 143 17.45 10.20 -1.17
N ALA A 144 16.22 9.74 -1.41
CA ALA A 144 15.96 8.36 -1.79
C ALA A 144 16.52 8.00 -3.18
N LEU A 145 16.42 8.91 -4.17
CA LEU A 145 17.04 8.73 -5.48
C LEU A 145 18.57 8.58 -5.38
N SER A 146 19.20 9.29 -4.45
CA SER A 146 20.65 9.22 -4.24
C SER A 146 21.15 7.82 -3.85
N LEU A 147 20.28 7.00 -3.24
CA LEU A 147 20.59 5.63 -2.83
C LEU A 147 20.66 4.64 -4.00
N ARG A 148 20.03 4.95 -5.15
CA ARG A 148 20.06 4.14 -6.38
C ARG A 148 19.66 2.66 -6.17
N ARG A 149 18.64 2.42 -5.35
CA ARG A 149 18.21 1.07 -4.94
C ARG A 149 17.19 0.40 -5.87
N GLY A 150 16.63 1.13 -6.82
CA GLY A 150 15.73 0.61 -7.84
C GLY A 150 16.49 -0.14 -8.94
N THR A 151 15.99 -1.30 -9.36
CA THR A 151 16.62 -2.16 -10.38
C THR A 151 16.00 -2.03 -11.76
N LEU A 152 14.75 -1.54 -11.83
CA LEU A 152 13.99 -1.36 -13.07
C LEU A 152 13.61 0.11 -13.34
N GLY A 153 13.49 0.90 -12.29
CA GLY A 153 13.10 2.30 -12.36
C GLY A 153 13.43 3.04 -11.07
N ASN A 154 12.98 4.29 -11.00
CA ASN A 154 13.35 5.26 -9.97
C ASN A 154 12.15 5.98 -9.37
N ASN A 155 10.95 5.41 -9.46
CA ASN A 155 9.80 5.90 -8.69
C ASN A 155 10.02 5.50 -7.22
N VAL A 156 10.32 6.47 -6.35
CA VAL A 156 10.74 6.22 -4.95
C VAL A 156 9.74 6.69 -3.90
N MET A 157 8.72 7.46 -4.30
CA MET A 157 7.75 8.02 -3.36
C MET A 157 6.55 7.09 -3.20
N TYR A 158 6.03 7.03 -1.98
CA TYR A 158 4.78 6.40 -1.63
C TYR A 158 3.92 7.42 -0.86
N PHE A 159 2.77 7.80 -1.42
CA PHE A 159 1.84 8.70 -0.74
C PHE A 159 0.57 8.01 -0.31
N GLU A 160 0.03 8.47 0.81
CA GLU A 160 -1.29 8.12 1.28
C GLU A 160 -2.16 9.35 1.42
N THR A 161 -3.43 9.18 1.07
CA THR A 161 -4.44 10.23 0.93
C THR A 161 -5.76 9.69 1.48
N GLY A 162 -6.79 10.52 1.54
CA GLY A 162 -8.07 10.10 2.07
C GLY A 162 -9.03 11.25 2.24
N GLN A 163 -10.26 11.04 1.78
CA GLN A 163 -11.37 11.94 2.04
C GLN A 163 -11.55 12.15 3.54
N GLY A 164 -11.79 13.40 3.92
CA GLY A 164 -11.97 13.81 5.31
C GLY A 164 -10.72 14.38 5.96
N SER A 165 -9.52 14.12 5.44
CA SER A 165 -8.25 14.64 5.97
C SER A 165 -8.25 16.17 6.16
N CYS A 166 -8.58 16.93 5.10
CA CYS A 166 -8.67 18.39 5.17
C CYS A 166 -9.79 18.88 6.11
N LEU A 167 -10.90 18.14 6.22
CA LEU A 167 -12.02 18.50 7.10
C LEU A 167 -11.63 18.28 8.57
N SER A 168 -11.05 17.11 8.89
CA SER A 168 -10.53 16.77 10.21
C SER A 168 -9.50 17.77 10.70
N ALA A 169 -8.65 18.28 9.79
CA ALA A 169 -7.64 19.29 10.11
C ALA A 169 -8.20 20.73 10.19
N ASN A 170 -9.51 20.93 10.02
CA ASN A 170 -10.15 22.24 9.89
C ASN A 170 -9.45 23.15 8.85
N ALA A 171 -8.99 22.52 7.76
CA ALA A 171 -8.15 23.13 6.74
C ALA A 171 -8.79 23.06 5.33
N HIS A 172 -10.07 22.66 5.24
CA HIS A 172 -10.77 22.50 3.97
C HIS A 172 -11.29 23.83 3.38
N HIS A 173 -11.31 24.93 4.14
CA HIS A 173 -11.72 26.26 3.67
C HIS A 173 -13.10 26.31 2.97
N GLY A 174 -14.06 25.52 3.45
CA GLY A 174 -15.41 25.43 2.86
C GLY A 174 -15.49 24.58 1.58
N VAL A 175 -14.38 23.95 1.16
CA VAL A 175 -14.34 23.02 0.03
C VAL A 175 -14.79 21.62 0.48
N ASP A 176 -15.43 20.87 -0.41
CA ASP A 176 -15.88 19.51 -0.17
C ASP A 176 -14.73 18.48 -0.15
N GLN A 177 -14.98 17.32 0.44
CA GLN A 177 -13.98 16.27 0.65
C GLN A 177 -13.37 15.77 -0.67
N GLN A 178 -14.18 15.54 -1.70
CA GLN A 178 -13.72 15.03 -3.00
C GLN A 178 -12.80 16.01 -3.70
N THR A 179 -13.14 17.30 -3.70
CA THR A 179 -12.28 18.34 -4.30
C THR A 179 -10.95 18.46 -3.57
N CYS A 180 -10.95 18.37 -2.23
CA CYS A 180 -9.72 18.32 -1.44
C CYS A 180 -8.87 17.09 -1.77
N GLU A 181 -9.50 15.92 -1.90
CA GLU A 181 -8.81 14.67 -2.23
C GLU A 181 -8.18 14.71 -3.63
N ALA A 182 -8.91 15.21 -4.64
CA ALA A 182 -8.34 15.44 -5.97
C ALA A 182 -7.13 16.40 -5.96
N ARG A 183 -7.10 17.38 -5.04
CA ARG A 183 -5.93 18.25 -4.86
C ARG A 183 -4.76 17.52 -4.19
N ALA A 184 -5.01 16.56 -3.30
CA ALA A 184 -3.96 15.72 -2.72
C ALA A 184 -3.28 14.88 -3.82
N TYR A 185 -4.04 14.39 -4.79
CA TYR A 185 -3.49 13.76 -6.00
C TYR A 185 -2.61 14.70 -6.83
N ALA A 186 -2.94 15.99 -6.90
CA ALA A 186 -2.07 16.98 -7.58
C ALA A 186 -0.72 17.12 -6.86
N VAL A 187 -0.72 17.12 -5.52
CA VAL A 187 0.50 17.10 -4.71
C VAL A 187 1.32 15.84 -5.02
N ALA A 188 0.70 14.66 -4.91
CA ALA A 188 1.38 13.38 -5.15
C ALA A 188 1.98 13.31 -6.56
N ARG A 189 1.24 13.74 -7.59
CA ARG A 189 1.68 13.70 -8.99
C ARG A 189 2.98 14.44 -9.23
N HIS A 190 3.21 15.54 -8.51
CA HIS A 190 4.42 16.34 -8.67
C HIS A 190 5.71 15.55 -8.40
N PHE A 191 5.64 14.52 -7.56
CA PHE A 191 6.82 13.77 -7.09
C PHE A 191 7.00 12.40 -7.75
N GLU A 192 6.26 12.10 -8.82
CA GLU A 192 6.38 10.86 -9.62
C GLU A 192 6.43 9.57 -8.76
N PRO A 193 5.41 9.34 -7.91
CA PRO A 193 5.42 8.25 -6.94
C PRO A 193 5.38 6.88 -7.60
N LEU A 194 5.88 5.88 -6.89
CA LEU A 194 5.64 4.47 -7.25
C LEU A 194 4.21 4.10 -6.93
N LEU A 195 3.73 4.56 -5.77
CA LEU A 195 2.44 4.20 -5.18
C LEU A 195 1.74 5.44 -4.65
N VAL A 196 0.43 5.49 -4.88
CA VAL A 196 -0.48 6.38 -4.13
C VAL A 196 -1.67 5.53 -3.71
N ASN A 197 -2.10 5.56 -2.46
CA ASN A 197 -3.42 5.02 -2.10
C ASN A 197 -4.28 6.08 -1.43
N THR A 198 -5.58 6.02 -1.72
CA THR A 198 -6.59 6.53 -0.81
C THR A 198 -6.81 5.49 0.31
N VAL A 199 -7.16 5.97 1.49
CA VAL A 199 -7.65 5.14 2.60
C VAL A 199 -9.11 5.50 2.83
N VAL A 200 -10.00 4.68 2.29
CA VAL A 200 -11.44 4.97 2.29
C VAL A 200 -12.07 4.28 3.48
N GLY A 201 -12.79 5.00 4.33
CA GLY A 201 -13.49 4.43 5.50
C GLY A 201 -12.66 4.33 6.78
N PHE A 202 -11.39 4.76 6.77
CA PHE A 202 -10.48 4.65 7.91
C PHE A 202 -10.71 5.70 9.01
N ILE A 203 -11.13 6.92 8.65
CA ILE A 203 -11.25 7.99 9.65
C ILE A 203 -12.47 7.78 10.56
N GLY A 204 -13.63 7.49 9.97
CA GLY A 204 -14.86 7.26 10.73
C GLY A 204 -16.14 7.72 10.02
N PRO A 205 -17.31 7.42 10.61
CA PRO A 205 -18.63 7.73 10.08
C PRO A 205 -18.94 9.23 9.99
N GLU A 206 -18.16 10.08 10.65
CA GLU A 206 -18.27 11.54 10.57
C GLU A 206 -17.95 12.05 9.17
N TYR A 207 -17.19 11.27 8.38
CA TYR A 207 -16.73 11.62 7.04
C TYR A 207 -17.41 10.78 5.96
N LEU A 208 -17.54 9.47 6.21
CA LEU A 208 -18.20 8.49 5.35
C LEU A 208 -19.01 7.53 6.23
N TYR A 209 -20.32 7.73 6.31
CA TYR A 209 -21.18 7.12 7.33
C TYR A 209 -21.41 5.62 7.14
N ASP A 210 -21.73 5.21 5.91
CA ASP A 210 -22.17 3.86 5.56
C ASP A 210 -21.36 3.23 4.42
N GLY A 211 -21.53 1.92 4.22
CA GLY A 211 -20.90 1.18 3.12
C GLY A 211 -21.15 1.80 1.74
N LYS A 212 -22.33 2.40 1.52
CA LYS A 212 -22.68 3.10 0.28
C LYS A 212 -21.79 4.32 0.04
N GLN A 213 -21.54 5.14 1.06
CA GLN A 213 -20.66 6.30 0.99
C GLN A 213 -19.20 5.88 0.79
N ILE A 214 -18.75 4.83 1.49
CA ILE A 214 -17.41 4.25 1.32
C ILE A 214 -17.21 3.75 -0.12
N ILE A 215 -18.16 2.95 -0.64
CA ILE A 215 -18.10 2.46 -2.02
C ILE A 215 -18.04 3.61 -3.01
N ARG A 216 -18.85 4.65 -2.78
CA ARG A 216 -18.88 5.83 -3.66
C ARG A 216 -17.55 6.57 -3.65
N ALA A 217 -17.02 6.88 -2.46
CA ALA A 217 -15.76 7.59 -2.28
C ALA A 217 -14.60 6.84 -2.93
N GLY A 218 -14.47 5.53 -2.69
CA GLY A 218 -13.39 4.74 -3.29
C GLY A 218 -13.43 4.73 -4.83
N LEU A 219 -14.62 4.71 -5.44
CA LEU A 219 -14.74 4.83 -6.90
C LEU A 219 -14.38 6.22 -7.42
N GLU A 220 -14.74 7.28 -6.70
CA GLU A 220 -14.40 8.66 -7.06
C GLU A 220 -12.89 8.90 -6.96
N ASP A 221 -12.28 8.48 -5.86
CA ASP A 221 -10.86 8.55 -5.57
C ASP A 221 -10.02 7.81 -6.61
N HIS A 222 -10.35 6.54 -6.86
CA HIS A 222 -9.68 5.74 -7.87
C HIS A 222 -9.79 6.36 -9.26
N PHE A 223 -10.98 6.83 -9.65
CA PHE A 223 -11.17 7.52 -10.93
C PHE A 223 -10.33 8.80 -11.03
N CYS A 224 -10.38 9.66 -10.02
CA CYS A 224 -9.64 10.91 -10.00
C CYS A 224 -8.12 10.67 -10.05
N GLY A 225 -7.59 9.75 -9.23
CA GLY A 225 -6.18 9.37 -9.25
C GLY A 225 -5.74 8.85 -10.62
N LYS A 226 -6.51 7.93 -11.23
CA LYS A 226 -6.24 7.40 -12.57
C LYS A 226 -6.26 8.48 -13.64
N LEU A 227 -7.28 9.35 -13.64
CA LEU A 227 -7.41 10.45 -14.59
C LEU A 227 -6.24 11.44 -14.47
N MET A 228 -5.75 11.64 -13.25
CA MET A 228 -4.59 12.48 -12.97
C MET A 228 -3.24 11.78 -13.24
N GLY A 229 -3.25 10.55 -13.73
CA GLY A 229 -2.03 9.84 -14.14
C GLY A 229 -1.22 9.29 -12.96
N LEU A 230 -1.89 8.93 -11.86
CA LEU A 230 -1.24 8.30 -10.70
C LEU A 230 -1.42 6.77 -10.68
N PRO A 231 -0.43 6.03 -10.12
CA PRO A 231 -0.52 4.60 -9.85
C PRO A 231 -1.43 4.34 -8.62
N ILE A 232 -2.70 4.75 -8.72
CA ILE A 232 -3.61 4.80 -7.58
C ILE A 232 -4.07 3.39 -7.18
N GLY A 233 -3.83 3.06 -5.92
CA GLY A 233 -4.40 1.93 -5.19
C GLY A 233 -5.46 2.40 -4.18
N CYS A 234 -5.99 1.46 -3.41
CA CYS A 234 -7.00 1.75 -2.39
C CYS A 234 -6.79 0.81 -1.21
N ASP A 235 -6.73 1.37 -0.01
CA ASP A 235 -7.05 0.60 1.20
C ASP A 235 -8.57 0.52 1.30
N VAL A 236 -9.10 -0.67 1.05
CA VAL A 236 -10.54 -0.96 1.03
C VAL A 236 -10.89 -1.36 2.45
N CYS A 237 -11.37 -0.39 3.23
CA CYS A 237 -11.40 -0.56 4.67
C CYS A 237 -12.59 0.14 5.32
N TYR A 238 -12.84 -0.21 6.57
CA TYR A 238 -13.83 0.45 7.41
C TYR A 238 -13.41 0.37 8.88
N THR A 239 -14.03 1.22 9.69
CA THR A 239 -13.91 1.14 11.16
C THR A 239 -15.19 0.57 11.75
N ASN A 240 -15.08 -0.16 12.86
CA ASN A 240 -16.19 -0.87 13.52
C ASN A 240 -17.37 0.02 13.99
N HIS A 241 -17.24 1.34 13.93
CA HIS A 241 -18.29 2.28 14.32
C HIS A 241 -18.96 2.97 13.12
N ALA A 242 -18.54 2.66 11.89
CA ALA A 242 -19.28 2.99 10.67
C ALA A 242 -20.42 1.99 10.41
N GLU A 243 -21.46 2.41 9.69
CA GLU A 243 -22.54 1.51 9.23
C GLU A 243 -22.08 0.77 7.95
N ALA A 244 -21.05 -0.05 8.12
CA ALA A 244 -20.41 -0.82 7.05
C ALA A 244 -19.87 -2.14 7.60
N ASP A 245 -19.74 -3.13 6.72
CA ASP A 245 -19.13 -4.42 7.05
C ASP A 245 -18.24 -4.94 5.91
N GLN A 246 -17.77 -6.19 6.05
CA GLN A 246 -16.89 -6.82 5.07
C GLN A 246 -17.59 -7.07 3.71
N ASP A 247 -18.91 -7.23 3.67
CA ASP A 247 -19.64 -7.45 2.41
C ASP A 247 -19.63 -6.17 1.55
N ASP A 248 -19.66 -5.00 2.20
CA ASP A 248 -19.45 -3.70 1.53
C ASP A 248 -18.04 -3.60 0.95
N MET A 249 -17.03 -4.08 1.69
CA MET A 249 -15.63 -4.08 1.25
C MET A 249 -15.41 -5.01 0.06
N ASP A 250 -16.01 -6.20 0.07
CA ASP A 250 -15.96 -7.14 -1.06
C ASP A 250 -16.60 -6.54 -2.33
N THR A 251 -17.69 -5.80 -2.14
CA THR A 251 -18.34 -5.04 -3.22
C THR A 251 -17.39 -3.98 -3.77
N LEU A 252 -16.79 -3.14 -2.90
CA LEU A 252 -15.86 -2.10 -3.33
C LEU A 252 -14.63 -2.69 -4.04
N LEU A 253 -14.01 -3.73 -3.46
CA LEU A 253 -12.85 -4.41 -4.04
C LEU A 253 -13.16 -4.91 -5.46
N THR A 254 -14.30 -5.57 -5.65
CA THR A 254 -14.70 -6.11 -6.95
C THR A 254 -14.89 -4.99 -7.98
N LEU A 255 -15.54 -3.89 -7.60
CA LEU A 255 -15.76 -2.73 -8.47
C LEU A 255 -14.44 -2.03 -8.85
N LEU A 256 -13.53 -1.86 -7.90
CA LEU A 256 -12.22 -1.24 -8.13
C LEU A 256 -11.33 -2.11 -9.03
N CYS A 257 -11.30 -3.43 -8.79
CA CYS A 257 -10.52 -4.34 -9.63
C CYS A 257 -11.06 -4.36 -11.07
N ALA A 258 -12.38 -4.35 -11.25
CA ALA A 258 -13.00 -4.20 -12.57
C ALA A 258 -12.68 -2.83 -13.22
N ALA A 259 -12.47 -1.79 -12.41
CA ALA A 259 -12.03 -0.46 -12.85
C ALA A 259 -10.52 -0.37 -13.13
N GLY A 260 -9.74 -1.43 -12.94
CA GLY A 260 -8.29 -1.44 -13.17
C GLY A 260 -7.46 -0.92 -12.00
N LEU A 261 -7.84 -1.23 -10.76
CA LEU A 261 -7.09 -0.94 -9.54
C LEU A 261 -5.60 -1.31 -9.67
N THR A 262 -4.72 -0.40 -9.27
CA THR A 262 -3.26 -0.62 -9.38
C THR A 262 -2.77 -1.60 -8.32
N PHE A 263 -3.19 -1.38 -7.07
CA PHE A 263 -2.88 -2.27 -5.95
C PHE A 263 -3.91 -2.13 -4.83
N LEU A 264 -4.03 -3.17 -3.99
CA LEU A 264 -4.76 -3.14 -2.72
C LEU A 264 -3.82 -3.35 -1.53
N ILE A 265 -4.33 -3.16 -0.31
CA ILE A 265 -3.64 -3.46 0.94
C ILE A 265 -4.04 -4.88 1.38
N GLY A 266 -3.06 -5.71 1.74
CA GLY A 266 -3.29 -7.04 2.31
C GLY A 266 -2.85 -7.07 3.76
N VAL A 267 -3.80 -7.28 4.66
CA VAL A 267 -3.58 -7.47 6.11
C VAL A 267 -3.88 -8.92 6.50
N PRO A 268 -3.11 -9.55 7.42
CA PRO A 268 -3.44 -10.88 7.91
C PRO A 268 -4.88 -10.94 8.45
N GLY A 269 -5.70 -11.82 7.87
CA GLY A 269 -7.09 -12.01 8.31
C GLY A 269 -8.01 -10.80 8.17
N ALA A 270 -7.66 -9.81 7.34
CA ALA A 270 -8.41 -8.55 7.18
C ALA A 270 -8.52 -7.68 8.45
N ASP A 271 -7.79 -8.00 9.52
CA ASP A 271 -7.85 -7.31 10.81
C ASP A 271 -6.50 -6.71 11.17
N ASP A 272 -6.40 -5.37 11.14
CA ASP A 272 -5.18 -4.70 11.60
C ASP A 272 -5.25 -4.48 13.10
N ILE A 273 -4.66 -5.41 13.84
CA ILE A 273 -4.62 -5.43 15.31
C ILE A 273 -3.87 -4.24 15.94
N MET A 274 -3.15 -3.44 15.16
CA MET A 274 -2.43 -2.27 15.64
C MET A 274 -3.22 -0.99 15.36
N LEU A 275 -3.78 -0.85 14.16
CA LEU A 275 -4.56 0.32 13.74
C LEU A 275 -6.05 0.22 14.08
N ASN A 276 -6.54 -0.94 14.53
CA ASN A 276 -7.92 -1.19 14.97
C ASN A 276 -8.98 -0.90 13.90
N TYR A 277 -8.73 -1.35 12.67
CA TYR A 277 -9.66 -1.26 11.54
C TYR A 277 -9.63 -2.54 10.71
N GLN A 278 -10.66 -2.73 9.87
CA GLN A 278 -10.77 -3.87 8.98
C GLN A 278 -10.42 -3.43 7.56
N SER A 279 -9.57 -4.20 6.88
CA SER A 279 -9.10 -3.96 5.51
C SER A 279 -9.34 -5.21 4.65
N THR A 280 -8.74 -5.29 3.47
CA THR A 280 -8.67 -6.51 2.68
C THR A 280 -7.54 -7.43 3.16
N SER A 281 -7.75 -8.73 2.99
CA SER A 281 -6.80 -9.78 3.34
C SER A 281 -5.97 -10.28 2.15
N PHE A 282 -4.98 -11.13 2.43
CA PHE A 282 -4.27 -11.86 1.38
C PHE A 282 -5.21 -12.79 0.56
N HIS A 283 -6.30 -13.28 1.16
CA HIS A 283 -7.27 -14.12 0.48
C HIS A 283 -8.12 -13.32 -0.51
N ASP A 284 -8.42 -12.06 -0.19
CA ASP A 284 -9.25 -11.20 -1.04
C ASP A 284 -8.50 -10.80 -2.32
N ALA A 285 -7.18 -10.62 -2.23
CA ALA A 285 -6.33 -10.47 -3.41
C ALA A 285 -6.40 -11.70 -4.34
N LEU A 286 -6.45 -12.91 -3.78
CA LEU A 286 -6.55 -14.15 -4.56
C LEU A 286 -7.93 -14.33 -5.16
N TYR A 287 -8.98 -13.96 -4.43
CA TYR A 287 -10.34 -13.87 -4.94
C TYR A 287 -10.38 -12.95 -6.17
N ALA A 288 -9.89 -11.72 -6.05
CA ALA A 288 -9.89 -10.75 -7.14
C ALA A 288 -9.09 -11.24 -8.36
N ARG A 289 -7.88 -11.77 -8.12
CA ARG A 289 -7.03 -12.35 -9.17
C ARG A 289 -7.69 -13.52 -9.88
N ARG A 290 -8.33 -14.44 -9.15
CA ARG A 290 -9.02 -15.60 -9.74
C ARG A 290 -10.28 -15.21 -10.49
N LEU A 291 -11.12 -14.36 -9.91
CA LEU A 291 -12.39 -13.95 -10.50
C LEU A 291 -12.18 -13.21 -11.83
N LEU A 292 -11.20 -12.30 -11.87
CA LEU A 292 -10.98 -11.39 -13.00
C LEU A 292 -9.80 -11.78 -13.88
N GLY A 293 -9.11 -12.89 -13.57
CA GLY A 293 -7.93 -13.35 -14.32
C GLY A 293 -6.73 -12.40 -14.20
N LEU A 294 -6.60 -11.68 -13.08
CA LEU A 294 -5.52 -10.71 -12.84
C LEU A 294 -4.25 -11.42 -12.38
N LYS A 295 -3.11 -10.85 -12.74
CA LYS A 295 -1.77 -11.39 -12.43
C LYS A 295 -1.03 -10.53 -11.41
N HIS A 296 -0.04 -11.13 -10.75
CA HIS A 296 0.97 -10.40 -9.99
C HIS A 296 1.86 -9.57 -10.92
N ALA A 297 2.59 -8.59 -10.40
CA ALA A 297 3.66 -7.93 -11.15
C ALA A 297 4.60 -8.99 -11.79
N PRO A 298 5.04 -8.82 -13.06
CA PRO A 298 5.73 -9.87 -13.80
C PRO A 298 6.98 -10.42 -13.11
N GLU A 299 7.78 -9.54 -12.53
CA GLU A 299 9.03 -9.90 -11.88
C GLU A 299 8.77 -10.73 -10.60
N PHE A 300 7.74 -10.34 -9.85
CA PHE A 300 7.27 -11.08 -8.68
C PHE A 300 6.62 -12.41 -9.05
N ALA A 301 5.83 -12.47 -10.12
CA ALA A 301 5.26 -13.73 -10.63
C ALA A 301 6.35 -14.76 -10.97
N ASP A 302 7.42 -14.31 -11.64
CA ASP A 302 8.58 -15.16 -11.95
C ASP A 302 9.26 -15.67 -10.69
N TRP A 303 9.37 -14.84 -9.65
CA TRP A 303 9.92 -15.24 -8.36
C TRP A 303 9.01 -16.24 -7.63
N LEU A 304 7.70 -15.99 -7.57
CA LEU A 304 6.74 -16.90 -6.96
C LEU A 304 6.77 -18.29 -7.63
N ALA A 305 6.88 -18.33 -8.96
CA ALA A 305 7.00 -19.58 -9.70
C ALA A 305 8.33 -20.30 -9.40
N LYS A 306 9.46 -19.59 -9.34
CA LYS A 306 10.76 -20.15 -8.96
C LYS A 306 10.75 -20.71 -7.55
N MET A 307 10.10 -20.01 -6.62
CA MET A 307 9.92 -20.44 -5.23
C MET A 307 8.88 -21.54 -5.06
N GLN A 308 8.17 -21.94 -6.12
CA GLN A 308 7.11 -22.96 -6.09
C GLN A 308 5.90 -22.57 -5.21
N ILE A 309 5.64 -21.27 -5.05
CA ILE A 309 4.47 -20.74 -4.33
C ILE A 309 3.25 -20.72 -5.24
N ILE A 310 3.45 -20.44 -6.53
CA ILE A 310 2.41 -20.55 -7.56
C ILE A 310 2.76 -21.61 -8.60
N ASP A 311 1.76 -22.14 -9.28
CA ASP A 311 1.91 -22.98 -10.46
C ASP A 311 2.09 -22.14 -11.75
N PRO A 312 2.39 -22.77 -12.90
CA PRO A 312 2.53 -22.08 -14.18
C PRO A 312 1.26 -21.34 -14.65
N HIS A 313 0.10 -21.63 -14.05
CA HIS A 313 -1.18 -20.98 -14.33
C HIS A 313 -1.46 -19.82 -13.35
N GLY A 314 -0.55 -19.56 -12.39
CA GLY A 314 -0.66 -18.48 -11.41
C GLY A 314 -1.48 -18.83 -10.17
N ALA A 315 -1.90 -20.08 -10.01
CA ALA A 315 -2.65 -20.53 -8.84
C ALA A 315 -1.69 -20.89 -7.69
N LEU A 316 -2.09 -20.60 -6.45
CA LEU A 316 -1.33 -20.99 -5.27
C LEU A 316 -1.17 -22.50 -5.17
N ARG A 317 0.02 -22.91 -4.73
CA ARG A 317 0.36 -24.28 -4.38
C ARG A 317 0.24 -24.47 -2.87
N LEU A 318 -0.07 -25.70 -2.48
CA LEU A 318 0.10 -26.12 -1.10
C LEU A 318 1.60 -26.17 -0.79
N THR A 319 2.06 -25.25 0.04
CA THR A 319 3.46 -25.19 0.49
C THR A 319 3.70 -26.16 1.63
N ASP A 320 4.76 -26.97 1.54
CA ASP A 320 5.12 -27.92 2.59
C ASP A 320 5.95 -27.25 3.71
N ALA A 321 6.07 -27.94 4.86
CA ALA A 321 6.83 -27.43 6.01
C ALA A 321 8.35 -27.26 5.76
N ARG A 322 8.87 -27.70 4.61
CA ARG A 322 10.27 -27.56 4.20
C ARG A 322 10.48 -26.43 3.21
N HIS A 323 9.44 -25.62 2.95
CA HIS A 323 9.51 -24.51 2.01
C HIS A 323 10.67 -23.57 2.37
N PRO A 324 11.51 -23.13 1.42
CA PRO A 324 12.71 -22.33 1.72
C PRO A 324 12.44 -21.06 2.52
N LEU A 325 11.28 -20.42 2.32
CA LEU A 325 10.89 -19.23 3.09
C LEU A 325 10.68 -19.50 4.59
N LEU A 326 10.35 -20.74 4.98
CA LEU A 326 10.21 -21.12 6.39
C LEU A 326 11.57 -21.21 7.11
N SER A 327 12.70 -21.17 6.38
CA SER A 327 14.06 -21.17 6.96
C SER A 327 14.46 -19.87 7.67
N VAL A 328 13.58 -18.86 7.64
CA VAL A 328 13.74 -17.59 8.38
C VAL A 328 13.27 -17.72 9.82
N LEU A 329 12.30 -18.60 10.08
CA LEU A 329 11.85 -18.87 11.43
C LEU A 329 12.98 -19.59 12.18
N PRO A 330 13.34 -19.15 13.40
CA PRO A 330 14.36 -19.84 14.18
C PRO A 330 13.99 -21.31 14.31
N GLN A 331 14.92 -22.20 13.93
CA GLN A 331 14.73 -23.64 14.09
C GLN A 331 14.58 -23.98 15.58
N GLY A 332 13.38 -24.37 15.98
CA GLY A 332 13.12 -25.04 17.25
C GLY A 332 12.60 -24.16 18.39
N ALA A 333 11.30 -24.27 18.65
CA ALA A 333 10.85 -24.64 19.97
C ALA A 333 9.91 -25.84 19.77
N SER A 334 10.27 -26.99 20.33
CA SER A 334 9.35 -28.12 20.47
C SER A 334 8.09 -27.63 21.19
N VAL A 335 6.93 -27.99 20.66
CA VAL A 335 5.64 -27.92 21.37
C VAL A 335 5.75 -28.67 22.69
#